data_AF-A0AAD7D6Q9-F1
#
_entry.id   AF-A0AAD7D6Q9-F1
#
_cell.length_a   1.000
_cell.length_b   1.000
_cell.length_c   1.000
_cell.angle_alpha   90.00
_cell.angle_beta   90.00
_cell.angle_gamma   90.00
#
_symmetry.space_group_name_H-M   'P 1'
#
loop_
_entity.id
_entity.type
_entity.pdbx_description
1 polymer ?
#
loop_
_entity_poly.entity_id
_entity_poly.type
_entity_poly.pdbx_seq_one_letter_code
_entity_poly.pdbx_strand_id
1 'polypeptide(L)'
;ASSASRKRPARQPGLVASSASSLIPEAIRKKFIAGWDSHVPLHYLTDKFCGLNNGVAARALNDLFTMDGSSGTVVSVAKELPVEPELALTFDEWFQAWQRLLELIGEYLPAEYNMWFLHYDSILRRPSRAAQWSLCLAYDSRIRRLSVVSAIDPSQLHLSIWNEL
;
A
#
# COMPACT_ATOMS: atom_id res chain seq x y z
N ALA A 1 19.60 -37.42 -38.64
CA ALA A 1 18.52 -36.60 -38.05
C ALA A 1 19.13 -35.32 -37.49
N SER A 2 18.80 -34.15 -38.06
CA SER A 2 19.36 -32.86 -37.65
C SER A 2 18.53 -32.29 -36.51
N SER A 3 19.10 -32.20 -35.30
CA SER A 3 18.45 -31.52 -34.18
C SER A 3 18.57 -30.00 -34.40
N ALA A 4 17.45 -29.33 -34.67
CA ALA A 4 17.40 -27.88 -34.68
C ALA A 4 17.64 -27.36 -33.25
N SER A 5 18.90 -27.02 -32.94
CA SER A 5 19.28 -26.32 -31.71
C SER A 5 18.59 -24.94 -31.69
N ARG A 6 17.76 -24.69 -30.67
CA ARG A 6 17.09 -23.41 -30.48
C ARG A 6 18.12 -22.31 -30.18
N LYS A 7 18.43 -21.50 -31.19
CA LYS A 7 19.39 -20.37 -31.17
C LYS A 7 18.85 -19.12 -30.46
N ARG A 8 18.32 -19.22 -29.24
CA ARG A 8 18.06 -17.98 -28.48
C ARG A 8 19.40 -17.44 -27.96
N PRO A 9 19.77 -16.19 -28.26
CA PRO A 9 20.99 -15.60 -27.72
C PRO A 9 20.98 -15.56 -26.18
N ALA A 10 22.17 -15.60 -25.58
CA ALA A 10 22.32 -15.39 -24.15
C ALA A 10 21.84 -13.98 -23.78
N ARG A 11 21.02 -13.88 -22.73
CA ARG A 11 20.54 -12.59 -22.21
C ARG A 11 21.69 -11.92 -21.45
N GLN A 12 21.94 -10.65 -21.74
CA GLN A 12 22.84 -9.82 -20.94
C GLN A 12 22.02 -9.06 -19.89
N PRO A 13 22.46 -9.02 -18.62
CA PRO A 13 21.85 -8.15 -17.62
C PRO A 13 21.91 -6.69 -18.07
N GLY A 14 20.77 -6.00 -18.03
CA GLY A 14 20.72 -4.55 -18.29
C GLY A 14 21.28 -3.74 -17.11
N LEU A 15 21.62 -2.48 -17.38
CA LEU A 15 21.97 -1.51 -16.35
C LEU A 15 20.71 -1.21 -15.51
N VAL A 16 20.77 -1.39 -14.20
CA VAL A 16 19.68 -1.01 -13.31
C VAL A 16 19.78 0.49 -13.07
N ALA A 17 18.79 1.26 -13.52
CA ALA A 17 18.69 2.67 -13.14
C ALA A 17 18.39 2.74 -11.65
N SER A 18 19.20 3.48 -10.90
CA SER A 18 18.91 3.79 -9.50
C SER A 18 17.69 4.69 -9.48
N SER A 19 16.51 4.13 -9.25
CA SER A 19 15.30 4.92 -9.07
C SER A 19 15.52 5.80 -7.85
N ALA A 20 15.50 7.13 -8.04
CA ALA A 20 15.39 8.06 -6.93
C ALA A 20 14.02 7.83 -6.29
N SER A 21 13.94 6.85 -5.38
CA SER A 21 12.73 6.53 -4.65
C SER A 21 12.37 7.76 -3.84
N SER A 22 11.27 8.43 -4.18
CA SER A 22 10.66 9.42 -3.29
C SER A 22 10.50 8.75 -1.92
N LEU A 23 11.21 9.29 -0.93
CA LEU A 23 11.32 8.69 0.39
C LEU A 23 9.93 8.61 1.02
N ILE A 24 9.60 7.44 1.57
CA ILE A 24 8.36 7.24 2.32
C ILE A 24 8.30 8.27 3.46
N PRO A 25 7.15 8.92 3.75
CA PRO A 25 7.05 9.84 4.87
C PRO A 25 7.43 9.21 6.22
N GLU A 26 8.22 9.93 7.03
CA GLU A 26 8.72 9.43 8.33
C GLU A 26 7.59 9.04 9.31
N ALA A 27 6.49 9.79 9.31
CA ALA A 27 5.31 9.48 10.13
C ALA A 27 4.70 8.11 9.78
N ILE A 28 4.80 7.67 8.52
CA ILE A 28 4.30 6.35 8.11
C ILE A 28 5.30 5.27 8.50
N ARG A 29 6.60 5.49 8.26
CA ARG A 29 7.66 4.56 8.73
C ARG A 29 7.51 4.25 10.22
N LYS A 30 7.29 5.27 11.05
CA LYS A 30 7.08 5.10 12.50
C LYS A 30 5.92 4.17 12.86
N LYS A 31 4.83 4.14 12.06
CA LYS A 31 3.72 3.20 12.27
C LYS A 31 4.14 1.75 12.03
N PHE A 32 4.95 1.49 11.01
CA PHE A 32 5.44 0.14 10.72
C PHE A 32 6.49 -0.31 11.74
N ILE A 33 7.39 0.59 12.15
CA ILE A 33 8.33 0.34 13.25
C ILE A 33 7.58 -0.02 14.55
N ALA A 34 6.41 0.58 14.78
CA ALA A 34 5.56 0.33 15.94
C ALA A 34 4.65 -0.90 15.81
N GLY A 35 4.71 -1.67 14.71
CA GLY A 35 3.91 -2.89 14.55
C GLY A 35 2.70 -2.79 13.61
N TRP A 36 2.54 -1.69 12.87
CA TRP A 36 1.39 -1.43 11.96
C TRP A 36 0.02 -1.66 12.62
N ASP A 37 -0.20 -0.96 13.72
CA ASP A 37 -1.39 -1.03 14.57
C ASP A 37 -2.61 -0.22 14.06
N SER A 38 -2.45 0.47 12.94
CA SER A 38 -3.42 1.45 12.47
C SER A 38 -3.41 1.54 10.95
N HIS A 39 -4.58 1.77 10.36
CA HIS A 39 -4.73 1.81 8.91
C HIS A 39 -3.85 2.91 8.30
N VAL A 40 -3.12 2.54 7.25
CA VAL A 40 -2.32 3.47 6.44
C VAL A 40 -2.91 3.47 5.03
N PRO A 41 -3.54 4.57 4.61
CA PRO A 41 -4.05 4.65 3.26
C PRO A 41 -2.95 4.68 2.20
N LEU A 42 -3.17 3.97 1.09
CA LEU A 42 -2.18 3.86 0.00
C LEU A 42 -1.90 5.18 -0.70
N HIS A 43 -2.84 6.14 -0.68
CA HIS A 43 -2.60 7.43 -1.34
C HIS A 43 -1.39 8.15 -0.75
N TYR A 44 -1.06 7.92 0.53
CA TYR A 44 0.14 8.47 1.16
C TYR A 44 1.45 7.80 0.74
N LEU A 45 1.37 6.64 0.08
CA LEU A 45 2.48 5.90 -0.48
C LEU A 45 2.60 6.07 -2.00
N THR A 46 1.79 6.95 -2.59
CA THR A 46 1.93 7.30 -4.02
C THR A 46 3.15 8.17 -4.26
N ASP A 47 3.68 8.14 -5.48
CA ASP A 47 4.73 9.07 -5.95
C ASP A 47 4.28 10.52 -5.77
N LYS A 48 3.01 10.80 -6.07
CA LYS A 48 2.41 12.13 -5.93
C LYS A 48 2.50 12.64 -4.49
N PHE A 49 2.25 11.79 -3.49
CA PHE A 49 2.35 12.18 -2.09
C PHE A 49 3.80 12.18 -1.58
N CYS A 50 4.57 11.14 -1.89
CA CYS A 50 5.96 11.00 -1.45
C CYS A 50 6.89 12.03 -2.12
N GLY A 51 6.52 12.54 -3.29
CA GLY A 51 7.22 13.62 -4.00
C GLY A 51 6.93 15.02 -3.45
N LEU A 52 5.97 15.17 -2.53
CA LEU A 52 5.78 16.44 -1.81
C LEU A 52 7.00 16.70 -0.93
N ASN A 53 7.40 17.97 -0.81
CA ASN A 53 8.44 18.36 0.15
C ASN A 53 8.11 17.79 1.54
N ASN A 54 9.12 17.21 2.23
CA ASN A 54 8.93 16.56 3.53
C ASN A 54 8.14 17.40 4.54
N GLY A 55 8.32 18.72 4.55
CA GLY A 55 7.56 19.63 5.42
C GLY A 55 6.09 19.84 5.04
N VAL A 56 5.70 19.62 3.77
CA VAL A 56 4.31 19.66 3.30
C VAL A 56 3.63 18.32 3.57
N ALA A 57 4.29 17.20 3.25
CA ALA A 57 3.79 15.87 3.60
C ALA A 57 3.62 15.70 5.12
N ALA A 58 4.61 16.16 5.90
CA ALA A 58 4.54 16.16 7.36
C ALA A 58 3.40 17.04 7.87
N ARG A 59 3.19 18.25 7.32
CA ARG A 59 2.05 19.10 7.71
C ARG A 59 0.71 18.47 7.35
N ALA A 60 0.55 17.94 6.14
CA ALA A 60 -0.68 17.27 5.72
C ALA A 60 -1.00 16.05 6.63
N LEU A 61 0.02 15.32 7.07
CA LEU A 61 -0.14 14.26 8.05
C LEU A 61 -0.43 14.82 9.45
N ASN A 62 0.29 15.86 9.90
CA ASN A 62 0.13 16.43 11.24
C ASN A 62 -1.22 17.15 11.42
N ASP A 63 -1.71 17.87 10.41
CA ASP A 63 -3.04 18.50 10.39
C ASP A 63 -4.17 17.47 10.48
N LEU A 64 -3.92 16.23 10.03
CA LEU A 64 -4.82 15.10 10.27
C LEU A 64 -4.71 14.59 11.71
N PHE A 65 -3.53 14.67 12.34
CA PHE A 65 -3.29 14.26 13.73
C PHE A 65 -3.58 15.36 14.78
N THR A 66 -3.80 16.62 14.40
CA THR A 66 -4.11 17.73 15.32
C THR A 66 -5.25 18.61 14.81
N MET A 67 -6.48 18.34 15.27
CA MET A 67 -7.49 19.40 15.48
C MET A 67 -8.64 18.89 16.36
N ASP A 68 -8.59 19.24 17.65
CA ASP A 68 -9.75 19.66 18.43
C ASP A 68 -9.38 20.99 19.11
N GLY A 69 -9.89 22.10 18.56
CA GLY A 69 -9.68 23.45 19.09
C GLY A 69 -10.62 23.81 20.23
N SER A 70 -11.41 22.86 20.75
CA SER A 70 -12.54 23.16 21.63
C SER A 70 -12.27 22.94 23.12
N SER A 71 -11.22 22.20 23.52
CA SER A 71 -11.09 21.77 24.92
C SER A 71 -9.76 22.06 25.62
N GLY A 72 -8.80 22.76 24.99
CA GLY A 72 -7.56 23.18 25.65
C GLY A 72 -6.75 22.03 26.29
N THR A 73 -7.03 20.79 25.90
CA THR A 73 -6.44 19.58 26.45
C THR A 73 -5.77 18.83 25.30
N VAL A 74 -4.48 18.51 25.44
CA VAL A 74 -3.73 17.73 24.45
C VAL A 74 -4.21 16.27 24.51
N VAL A 75 -5.29 15.97 23.80
CA VAL A 75 -5.74 14.60 23.58
C VAL A 75 -5.14 14.13 22.26
N SER A 76 -4.28 13.12 22.33
CA SER A 76 -3.79 12.39 21.14
C SER A 76 -4.96 11.55 20.60
N VAL A 77 -5.89 12.21 19.89
CA VAL A 77 -6.88 11.50 19.11
C VAL A 77 -6.20 11.20 17.77
N ALA A 78 -5.72 9.97 17.61
CA ALA A 78 -5.28 9.47 16.32
C ALA A 78 -6.48 9.49 15.37
N LYS A 79 -6.70 10.60 14.67
CA LYS A 79 -7.75 10.69 13.66
C LYS A 79 -7.40 9.71 12.54
N GLU A 80 -8.35 8.85 12.19
CA GLU A 80 -8.19 7.95 11.05
C GLU A 80 -7.88 8.78 9.81
N LEU A 81 -6.88 8.37 9.05
CA LEU A 81 -6.49 9.05 7.83
C LEU A 81 -7.64 8.94 6.80
N PRO A 82 -8.01 10.02 6.08
CA PRO A 82 -9.13 10.02 5.15
C PRO A 82 -8.95 8.95 4.07
N VAL A 83 -10.02 8.18 3.84
CA VAL A 83 -10.03 7.00 2.95
C VAL A 83 -10.56 7.38 1.55
N GLU A 84 -11.26 8.51 1.44
CA GLU A 84 -11.84 9.01 0.20
C GLU A 84 -10.83 9.14 -0.96
N PRO A 85 -9.57 9.57 -0.75
CA PRO A 85 -8.58 9.63 -1.82
C PRO A 85 -8.13 8.25 -2.31
N GLU A 86 -8.23 7.22 -1.45
CA GLU A 86 -7.75 5.87 -1.75
C GLU A 86 -8.67 5.12 -2.73
N LEU A 87 -9.99 5.33 -2.61
CA LEU A 87 -10.98 4.71 -3.49
C LEU A 87 -10.97 5.28 -4.91
N ALA A 88 -10.26 6.40 -5.11
CA ALA A 88 -10.09 7.06 -6.41
C ALA A 88 -8.73 6.79 -7.06
N LEU A 89 -7.89 5.93 -6.48
CA LEU A 89 -6.59 5.61 -7.05
C LEU A 89 -6.73 4.98 -8.44
N THR A 90 -5.84 5.33 -9.35
CA THR A 90 -5.64 4.56 -10.58
C THR A 90 -4.91 3.26 -10.29
N PHE A 91 -4.91 2.33 -11.25
CA PHE A 91 -4.13 1.10 -11.14
C PHE A 91 -2.64 1.38 -10.94
N ASP A 92 -2.08 2.34 -11.67
CA ASP A 92 -0.66 2.68 -11.58
C ASP A 92 -0.32 3.29 -10.22
N GLU A 93 -1.19 4.17 -9.69
CA GLU A 93 -1.02 4.75 -8.35
C GLU A 93 -1.15 3.70 -7.24
N TRP A 94 -2.05 2.73 -7.39
CA TRP A 94 -2.16 1.61 -6.46
C TRP A 94 -0.93 0.72 -6.52
N PHE A 95 -0.45 0.40 -7.73
CA PHE A 95 0.70 -0.48 -7.95
C PHE A 95 1.97 0.10 -7.32
N GLN A 96 2.29 1.37 -7.59
CA GLN A 96 3.47 2.03 -7.00
C GLN A 96 3.37 2.13 -5.46
N ALA A 97 2.16 2.36 -4.94
CA ALA A 97 1.93 2.49 -3.50
C ALA A 97 2.10 1.13 -2.80
N TRP A 98 1.62 0.06 -3.44
CA TRP A 98 1.81 -1.30 -2.96
C TRP A 98 3.27 -1.75 -2.94
N GLN A 99 4.08 -1.35 -3.93
CA GLN A 99 5.51 -1.65 -3.91
C GLN A 99 6.17 -1.06 -2.65
N ARG A 100 5.88 0.21 -2.32
CA ARG A 100 6.37 0.84 -1.08
C ARG A 100 5.79 0.23 0.19
N LEU A 101 4.52 -0.18 0.16
CA LEU A 101 3.91 -0.88 1.30
C LEU A 101 4.63 -2.21 1.56
N LEU A 102 4.92 -3.00 0.52
CA LEU A 102 5.65 -4.25 0.65
C LEU A 102 7.10 -4.03 1.11
N GLU A 103 7.75 -2.94 0.72
CA GLU A 103 9.06 -2.54 1.26
C GLU A 103 8.99 -2.31 2.78
N LEU A 104 7.99 -1.54 3.25
CA LEU A 104 7.79 -1.30 4.69
C LEU A 104 7.50 -2.58 5.47
N ILE A 105 6.64 -3.44 4.92
CA ILE A 105 6.32 -4.74 5.56
C ILE A 105 7.56 -5.63 5.57
N GLY A 106 8.31 -5.69 4.47
CA GLY A 106 9.53 -6.50 4.40
C GLY A 106 10.61 -6.04 5.37
N GLU A 107 10.74 -4.73 5.58
CA GLU A 107 11.74 -4.16 6.47
C GLU A 107 11.35 -4.29 7.96
N TYR A 108 10.10 -3.99 8.31
CA TYR A 108 9.68 -3.87 9.72
C TYR A 108 8.80 -5.00 10.23
N LEU A 109 8.13 -5.75 9.33
CA LEU A 109 7.19 -6.82 9.65
C LEU A 109 7.43 -8.07 8.78
N PRO A 110 8.65 -8.63 8.76
CA PRO A 110 9.02 -9.68 7.80
C PRO A 110 8.16 -10.95 7.89
N ALA A 111 7.59 -11.25 9.07
CA ALA A 111 6.68 -12.37 9.26
C ALA A 111 5.34 -12.22 8.50
N GLU A 112 4.90 -10.98 8.29
CA GLU A 112 3.65 -10.63 7.60
C GLU A 112 3.82 -10.57 6.07
N TYR A 113 5.06 -10.40 5.58
CA TYR A 113 5.37 -10.11 4.18
C TYR A 113 4.69 -11.07 3.20
N ASN A 114 4.81 -12.37 3.43
CA ASN A 114 4.30 -13.36 2.48
C ASN A 114 2.77 -13.29 2.33
N MET A 115 2.03 -13.05 3.42
CA MET A 115 0.57 -12.95 3.36
C MET A 115 0.13 -11.72 2.58
N TRP A 116 0.79 -10.58 2.79
CA TRP A 116 0.51 -9.34 2.07
C TRP A 116 0.95 -9.37 0.61
N PHE A 117 2.06 -10.04 0.30
CA PHE A 117 2.48 -10.27 -1.07
C PHE A 117 1.45 -11.10 -1.84
N LEU A 118 0.89 -12.14 -1.21
CA LEU A 118 -0.17 -12.96 -1.81
C LEU A 118 -1.45 -12.17 -2.04
N HIS A 119 -1.87 -11.33 -1.08
CA HIS A 119 -3.02 -10.42 -1.24
C HIS A 119 -2.82 -9.49 -2.45
N TYR A 120 -1.69 -8.81 -2.51
CA TYR A 120 -1.30 -7.93 -3.62
C TYR A 120 -1.32 -8.67 -4.97
N ASP A 121 -0.69 -9.84 -5.05
CA ASP A 121 -0.62 -10.64 -6.27
C ASP A 121 -2.02 -11.12 -6.71
N SER A 122 -2.91 -11.43 -5.76
CA SER A 122 -4.28 -11.86 -6.04
C SER A 122 -5.12 -10.76 -6.71
N ILE A 123 -4.96 -9.51 -6.28
CA ILE A 123 -5.62 -8.35 -6.90
C ILE A 123 -4.97 -8.06 -8.25
N LEU A 124 -3.64 -8.07 -8.29
CA LEU A 124 -2.87 -7.81 -9.51
C LEU A 124 -3.25 -8.80 -10.62
N ARG A 125 -3.40 -10.09 -10.32
CA ARG A 125 -3.70 -11.13 -11.32
C ARG A 125 -5.18 -11.35 -11.58
N ARG A 126 -6.07 -10.60 -10.92
CA ARG A 126 -7.52 -10.80 -11.07
C ARG A 126 -7.95 -10.53 -12.53
N PRO A 127 -8.58 -11.50 -13.23
CA PRO A 127 -8.93 -11.34 -14.64
C PRO A 127 -9.87 -10.17 -14.93
N SER A 128 -10.80 -9.90 -14.00
CA SER A 128 -11.77 -8.81 -14.11
C SER A 128 -11.25 -7.47 -13.58
N ARG A 129 -9.99 -7.38 -13.12
CA ARG A 129 -9.41 -6.18 -12.47
C ARG A 129 -9.65 -4.90 -13.26
N ALA A 130 -9.41 -4.93 -14.56
CA ALA A 130 -9.57 -3.74 -15.41
C ALA A 130 -11.04 -3.28 -15.51
N ALA A 131 -11.99 -4.22 -15.57
CA ALA A 131 -13.42 -3.92 -15.65
C ALA A 131 -14.03 -3.58 -14.27
N GLN A 132 -13.43 -4.06 -13.18
CA GLN A 132 -13.94 -3.96 -11.82
C GLN A 132 -12.95 -3.25 -10.89
N TRP A 133 -12.21 -2.26 -11.42
CA TRP A 133 -11.10 -1.65 -10.68
C TRP A 133 -11.54 -1.03 -9.35
N SER A 134 -12.64 -0.30 -9.35
CA SER A 134 -13.21 0.30 -8.13
C SER A 134 -13.57 -0.75 -7.07
N LEU A 135 -14.08 -1.91 -7.49
CA LEU A 135 -14.38 -3.03 -6.58
C LEU A 135 -13.10 -3.66 -6.02
N CYS A 136 -12.06 -3.83 -6.85
CA CYS A 136 -10.75 -4.29 -6.41
C CYS A 136 -10.14 -3.34 -5.36
N LEU A 137 -10.22 -2.03 -5.57
CA LEU A 137 -9.75 -1.03 -4.61
C LEU A 137 -10.55 -1.01 -3.31
N ALA A 138 -11.88 -1.09 -3.41
CA ALA A 138 -12.74 -1.15 -2.23
C ALA A 138 -12.42 -2.38 -1.37
N TYR A 139 -12.23 -3.54 -2.01
CA TYR A 139 -11.83 -4.77 -1.35
C TYR A 139 -10.45 -4.65 -0.69
N ASP A 140 -9.46 -4.15 -1.43
CA ASP A 140 -8.12 -3.92 -0.93
C ASP A 140 -8.11 -3.04 0.33
N SER A 141 -8.78 -1.88 0.23
CA SER A 141 -8.94 -0.93 1.33
C SER A 141 -9.57 -1.59 2.54
N ARG A 142 -10.64 -2.37 2.31
CA ARG A 142 -11.39 -3.04 3.36
C ARG A 142 -10.55 -4.09 4.09
N ILE A 143 -9.78 -4.90 3.38
CA ILE A 143 -8.88 -5.90 3.98
C ILE A 143 -7.80 -5.23 4.83
N ARG A 144 -7.13 -4.19 4.32
CA ARG A 144 -6.13 -3.42 5.10
C ARG A 144 -6.70 -2.75 6.34
N ARG A 145 -7.93 -2.26 6.28
CA ARG A 145 -8.62 -1.71 7.46
C ARG A 145 -8.97 -2.77 8.49
N LEU A 146 -9.37 -3.96 8.04
CA LEU A 146 -9.75 -5.05 8.94
C LEU A 146 -8.53 -5.71 9.59
N SER A 147 -7.39 -5.78 8.92
CA SER A 147 -6.18 -6.43 9.44
C SER A 147 -5.59 -5.75 10.68
N VAL A 148 -5.85 -4.45 10.86
CA VAL A 148 -5.38 -3.70 12.04
C VAL A 148 -6.34 -3.79 13.24
N VAL A 149 -7.55 -4.33 13.05
CA VAL A 149 -8.56 -4.49 14.11
C VAL A 149 -8.96 -5.95 14.37
N SER A 150 -8.61 -6.86 13.46
CA SER A 150 -8.98 -8.27 13.50
C SER A 150 -7.89 -9.14 12.90
N ALA A 151 -7.77 -10.38 13.37
CA ALA A 151 -6.80 -11.37 12.89
C ALA A 151 -7.24 -12.02 11.55
N ILE A 152 -7.65 -11.20 10.58
CA ILE A 152 -7.99 -11.64 9.23
C ILE A 152 -6.71 -12.01 8.48
N ASP A 153 -6.71 -13.16 7.80
CA ASP A 153 -5.61 -13.54 6.91
C ASP A 153 -5.79 -12.87 5.54
N PRO A 154 -4.98 -11.88 5.16
CA PRO A 154 -5.14 -11.16 3.89
C PRO A 154 -4.78 -12.03 2.68
N SER A 155 -4.05 -13.14 2.86
CA SER A 155 -3.67 -14.02 1.75
C SER A 155 -4.85 -14.76 1.12
N GLN A 156 -5.99 -14.79 1.82
CA GLN A 156 -7.21 -15.47 1.38
C GLN A 156 -8.21 -14.48 0.77
N LEU A 157 -8.97 -14.96 -0.21
CA LEU A 157 -10.11 -14.21 -0.72
C LEU A 157 -11.30 -14.34 0.25
N HIS A 158 -11.65 -13.25 0.90
CA HIS A 158 -12.81 -13.17 1.78
C HIS A 158 -14.06 -12.86 0.97
N LEU A 159 -14.73 -13.92 0.49
CA LEU A 159 -15.90 -13.80 -0.40
C LEU A 159 -17.07 -13.05 0.24
N SER A 160 -17.27 -13.15 1.55
CA SER A 160 -18.31 -12.37 2.26
C SER A 160 -18.05 -10.88 2.12
N ILE A 161 -16.82 -10.45 2.42
CA ILE A 161 -16.39 -9.05 2.27
C ILE A 161 -16.50 -8.62 0.80
N TRP A 162 -16.05 -9.46 -0.14
CA TRP A 162 -16.11 -9.14 -1.56
C TRP A 162 -17.54 -8.92 -2.07
N ASN A 163 -18.49 -9.76 -1.64
CA ASN A 163 -19.88 -9.71 -2.11
C ASN A 163 -20.70 -8.59 -1.45
N GLU A 164 -20.21 -8.01 -0.36
CA GLU A 164 -20.82 -6.87 0.35
C GLU A 164 -20.45 -5.51 -0.26
N LEU A 165 -19.52 -5.47 -1.22
CA LEU A 165 -18.97 -4.26 -1.84
C LEU A 165 -19.59 -3.91 -3.19
#